data_AF-R7S5M5-F1
#
_entry.id   AF-R7S5M5-F1
#
_cell.length_a   1.000
_cell.length_b   1.000
_cell.length_c   1.000
_cell.angle_alpha   90.00
_cell.angle_beta   90.00
_cell.angle_gamma   90.00
#
_symmetry.space_group_name_H-M   'P 1'
#
loop_
_entity.id
_entity.type
_entity.pdbx_description
1 polymer ?
#
loop_
_entity_poly.entity_id
_entity_poly.type
_entity_poly.pdbx_seq_one_letter_code
_entity_poly.pdbx_strand_id
1 'polypeptide(L)'
;MFAEALHFHEQFCRRSDLEAAKRSIDVYGTLLANGAPRAAEAFGPVLKDYHILIQLASVLENRYRYARDDNDITSAVKYANEALTLCSAGNVICPTVTVRYAEILASQSGRTPEVEARQMAEAACRQAIDLCRPGHPLRTEIYGILGWTMHMRYLDTGNTDFIEQSLQLLQMALQEILPCQIHDKHRYLRYLSYAWLRRYQAFGELDDLNRSISSSTDVLDLCPTADIGRGPAIYHVMRVLRFRVYHSGELDDLNRAIDIGLQSADVHDSSMDYVRQELGTLLHLRHQLTLSDGSDIQLSVKFHRDCSERFMPGSMHYWVTLGSLAIALRSLFSWNGELGYLEEALDLSRQAAGNIPHGHTEWCVAAGSVATALALRYAEAGDSADLVEALDWDRRAMASIPVSSESYSRVALSTISLLCLRYETFQSPDGEDLEKAAMLSQELLSALPAGNANEPDVVHHLVKSLLLRGQHNNDVSDIQRVIDELEARMDVFAPRWNGAECLRILSAGHRTKFRWSLESDHADRALEIILKALSLVRPGQRERYQCLIDAATLYIEKGTQYRNPSLSLEYVANALSDDHRDVRSRLQGAIHVLNIFQEQHNDPFLAGDRVSTQLQCC
;
A
#
# COMPACT_ATOMS: atom_id res chain seq x y z
N MET A 1 30.61 33.22 -18.75
CA MET A 1 29.14 33.38 -18.72
C MET A 1 28.38 32.18 -19.28
N PHE A 2 28.09 32.01 -20.58
CA PHE A 2 27.21 30.88 -21.00
C PHE A 2 27.80 29.50 -20.68
N ALA A 3 29.07 29.25 -21.04
CA ALA A 3 29.78 28.01 -20.70
C ALA A 3 29.96 27.81 -19.18
N GLU A 4 30.05 28.90 -18.43
CA GLU A 4 30.16 28.89 -16.97
C GLU A 4 28.84 28.53 -16.30
N ALA A 5 27.71 29.06 -16.80
CA ALA A 5 26.38 28.66 -16.36
C ALA A 5 26.12 27.17 -16.63
N LEU A 6 26.55 26.67 -17.80
CA LEU A 6 26.47 25.25 -18.15
C LEU A 6 27.34 24.40 -17.21
N HIS A 7 28.55 24.85 -16.89
CA HIS A 7 29.42 24.16 -15.94
C HIS A 7 28.78 24.05 -14.54
N PHE A 8 28.18 25.12 -14.04
CA PHE A 8 27.46 25.09 -12.78
C PHE A 8 26.21 24.19 -12.82
N HIS A 9 25.50 24.14 -13.96
CA HIS A 9 24.40 23.20 -14.15
C HIS A 9 24.88 21.75 -14.12
N GLU A 10 25.94 21.41 -14.84
CA GLU A 10 26.53 20.07 -14.81
C GLU A 10 27.02 19.69 -13.41
N GLN A 11 27.63 20.64 -12.68
CA GLN A 11 28.03 20.44 -11.30
C GLN A 11 26.82 20.10 -10.41
N PHE A 12 25.71 20.83 -10.55
CA PHE A 12 24.48 20.53 -9.85
C PHE A 12 23.96 19.12 -10.18
N CYS A 13 23.85 18.76 -11.47
CA CYS A 13 23.35 17.44 -11.87
C CYS A 13 24.22 16.27 -11.37
N ARG A 14 25.54 16.49 -11.24
CA ARG A 14 26.50 15.45 -10.82
C ARG A 14 26.77 15.39 -9.33
N ARG A 15 26.39 16.41 -8.56
CA ARG A 15 26.73 16.52 -7.14
C ARG A 15 25.55 16.96 -6.26
N SER A 16 24.36 17.13 -6.84
CA SER A 16 23.19 17.67 -6.14
C SER A 16 23.45 19.04 -5.49
N ASP A 17 24.38 19.83 -6.05
CA ASP A 17 24.82 21.11 -5.48
C ASP A 17 23.83 22.26 -5.78
N LEU A 18 22.93 22.53 -4.83
CA LEU A 18 21.92 23.58 -4.95
C LEU A 18 22.50 24.99 -5.10
N GLU A 19 23.70 25.26 -4.57
CA GLU A 19 24.36 26.55 -4.75
C GLU A 19 24.91 26.70 -6.18
N ALA A 20 25.40 25.60 -6.78
CA ALA A 20 25.73 25.60 -8.19
C ALA A 20 24.47 25.83 -9.07
N ALA A 21 23.33 25.24 -8.72
CA ALA A 21 22.08 25.50 -9.43
C ALA A 21 21.67 26.99 -9.37
N LYS A 22 21.73 27.62 -8.19
CA LYS A 22 21.45 29.06 -8.01
C LYS A 22 22.39 29.92 -8.85
N ARG A 23 23.71 29.66 -8.79
CA ARG A 23 24.70 30.38 -9.60
C ARG A 23 24.44 30.24 -11.10
N SER A 24 24.07 29.04 -11.56
CA SER A 24 23.71 28.81 -12.96
C SER A 24 22.51 29.68 -13.38
N ILE A 25 21.44 29.69 -12.57
CA ILE A 25 20.24 30.51 -12.78
C ILE A 25 20.57 32.01 -12.83
N ASP A 26 21.38 32.50 -11.89
CA ASP A 26 21.76 33.91 -11.83
C ASP A 26 22.58 34.35 -13.06
N VAL A 27 23.51 33.49 -13.52
CA VAL A 27 24.32 33.77 -14.72
C VAL A 27 23.45 33.76 -15.97
N TYR A 28 22.51 32.81 -16.11
CA TYR A 28 21.56 32.81 -17.22
C TYR A 28 20.62 34.03 -17.18
N GLY A 29 20.12 34.42 -16.02
CA GLY A 29 19.31 35.62 -15.85
C GLY A 29 20.06 36.90 -16.24
N THR A 30 21.34 37.00 -15.87
CA THR A 30 22.21 38.11 -16.26
C THR A 30 22.44 38.15 -17.78
N LEU A 31 22.63 36.99 -18.41
CA LEU A 31 22.77 36.88 -19.86
C LEU A 31 21.50 37.32 -20.61
N LEU A 32 20.31 36.97 -20.10
CA LEU A 32 19.04 37.41 -20.68
C LEU A 32 18.84 38.92 -20.53
N ALA A 33 19.17 39.49 -19.38
CA ALA A 33 19.05 40.93 -19.12
C ALA A 33 19.95 41.77 -20.03
N ASN A 34 21.15 41.27 -20.35
CA ASN A 34 22.12 41.95 -21.21
C ASN A 34 21.88 41.69 -22.72
N GLY A 35 20.97 40.78 -23.08
CA GLY A 35 20.76 40.27 -24.43
C GLY A 35 21.86 39.32 -24.89
N ALA A 36 21.54 38.31 -25.70
CA ALA A 36 22.55 37.37 -26.21
C ALA A 36 23.68 38.14 -26.93
N PRO A 37 24.96 37.76 -26.68
CA PRO A 37 26.09 38.44 -27.29
C PRO A 37 25.98 38.39 -28.81
N ARG A 38 25.77 39.55 -29.44
CA ARG A 38 25.87 39.72 -30.89
C ARG A 38 27.33 39.48 -31.25
N ALA A 39 27.67 38.30 -31.77
CA ALA A 39 29.03 38.02 -32.18
C ALA A 39 29.45 39.03 -33.26
N ALA A 40 30.38 39.91 -32.91
CA ALA A 40 31.27 40.50 -33.89
C ALA A 40 32.08 39.34 -34.50
N GLU A 41 31.82 39.08 -35.78
CA GLU A 41 32.70 38.41 -36.75
C GLU A 41 33.80 37.49 -36.15
N ALA A 42 33.42 36.33 -35.62
CA ALA A 42 34.35 35.22 -35.42
C ALA A 42 33.58 33.90 -35.47
N PHE A 43 34.09 32.96 -36.27
CA PHE A 43 33.49 31.68 -36.64
C PHE A 43 32.98 30.87 -35.41
N GLY A 44 31.66 30.88 -35.20
CA GLY A 44 30.93 30.06 -34.24
C GLY A 44 29.42 30.29 -34.34
N PRO A 45 28.56 29.34 -33.90
CA PRO A 45 27.11 29.54 -33.92
C PRO A 45 26.72 30.71 -33.02
N VAL A 46 25.99 31.68 -33.57
CA VAL A 46 25.52 32.87 -32.85
C VAL A 46 24.57 32.42 -31.73
N LEU A 47 24.97 32.67 -30.47
CA LEU A 47 24.10 32.44 -29.32
C LEU A 47 22.89 33.38 -29.46
N LYS A 48 21.69 32.82 -29.23
CA LYS A 48 20.42 33.56 -29.33
C LYS A 48 19.65 33.39 -28.03
N ASP A 49 18.76 34.33 -27.72
CA ASP A 49 18.02 34.36 -26.46
C ASP A 49 17.25 33.06 -26.18
N TYR A 50 16.69 32.41 -27.21
CA TYR A 50 16.01 31.12 -27.04
C TYR A 50 16.94 29.98 -26.58
N HIS A 51 18.25 30.03 -26.89
CA HIS A 51 19.22 29.06 -26.35
C HIS A 51 19.49 29.29 -24.87
N ILE A 52 19.44 30.54 -24.42
CA ILE A 52 19.66 30.91 -23.01
C ILE A 52 18.40 30.54 -22.20
N LEU A 53 17.23 30.90 -22.72
CA LEU A 53 15.94 30.56 -22.11
C LEU A 53 15.76 29.05 -21.93
N ILE A 54 16.09 28.23 -22.94
CA ILE A 54 15.89 26.79 -22.82
C ILE A 54 16.83 26.14 -21.80
N GLN A 55 18.08 26.62 -21.68
CA GLN A 55 19.01 26.12 -20.67
C GLN A 55 18.60 26.57 -19.26
N LEU A 56 18.17 27.83 -19.10
CA LEU A 56 17.60 28.30 -17.84
C LEU A 56 16.40 27.46 -17.41
N ALA A 57 15.50 27.16 -18.36
CA ALA A 57 14.36 26.30 -18.12
C ALA A 57 14.79 24.87 -17.70
N SER A 58 15.84 24.31 -18.31
CA SER A 58 16.39 23.01 -17.92
C SER A 58 17.03 23.00 -16.52
N VAL A 59 17.71 24.06 -16.09
CA VAL A 59 18.25 24.14 -14.72
C VAL A 59 17.10 24.16 -13.71
N LEU A 60 16.08 24.98 -13.97
CA LEU A 60 14.89 25.09 -13.12
C LEU A 60 14.12 23.76 -13.06
N GLU A 61 13.97 23.05 -14.18
CA GLU A 61 13.34 21.72 -14.21
C GLU A 61 14.11 20.69 -13.38
N ASN A 62 15.44 20.66 -13.48
CA ASN A 62 16.26 19.75 -12.67
C ASN A 62 16.21 20.13 -11.18
N ARG A 63 16.20 21.44 -10.87
CA ARG A 63 16.05 21.92 -9.50
C ARG A 63 14.67 21.59 -8.94
N TYR A 64 13.61 21.72 -9.73
CA TYR A 64 12.29 21.21 -9.39
C TYR A 64 12.29 19.71 -9.12
N ARG A 65 12.96 18.91 -9.95
CA ARG A 65 13.04 17.44 -9.76
C ARG A 65 13.75 17.06 -8.46
N TYR A 66 14.72 17.86 -8.04
CA TYR A 66 15.50 17.65 -6.82
C TYR A 66 14.85 18.25 -5.56
N ALA A 67 14.60 19.57 -5.58
CA ALA A 67 14.12 20.36 -4.45
C ALA A 67 12.58 20.46 -4.34
N ARG A 68 11.86 20.11 -5.41
CA ARG A 68 10.38 20.11 -5.47
C ARG A 68 9.73 21.47 -5.22
N ASP A 69 10.37 22.55 -5.65
CA ASP A 69 9.79 23.90 -5.64
C ASP A 69 8.86 24.08 -6.85
N ASP A 70 7.55 24.20 -6.63
CA ASP A 70 6.58 24.37 -7.72
C ASP A 70 6.78 25.69 -8.50
N ASN A 71 7.41 26.70 -7.89
CA ASN A 71 7.77 27.92 -8.62
C ASN A 71 8.80 27.67 -9.71
N ASP A 72 9.68 26.68 -9.52
CA ASP A 72 10.70 26.32 -10.50
C ASP A 72 10.07 25.72 -11.74
N ILE A 73 9.11 24.79 -11.59
CA ILE A 73 8.47 24.17 -12.75
C ILE A 73 7.57 25.16 -13.49
N THR A 74 6.84 26.03 -12.78
CA THR A 74 6.07 27.11 -13.42
C THR A 74 6.98 28.05 -14.21
N SER A 75 8.13 28.42 -13.64
CA SER A 75 9.11 29.28 -14.30
C SER A 75 9.77 28.58 -15.50
N ALA A 76 10.09 27.29 -15.37
CA ALA A 76 10.67 26.49 -16.45
C ALA A 76 9.72 26.42 -17.66
N VAL A 77 8.43 26.15 -17.43
CA VAL A 77 7.39 26.11 -18.48
C VAL A 77 7.26 27.47 -19.16
N LYS A 78 7.27 28.56 -18.38
CA LYS A 78 7.23 29.93 -18.90
C LYS A 78 8.42 30.20 -19.83
N TYR A 79 9.65 29.97 -19.39
CA TYR A 79 10.84 30.24 -20.20
C TYR A 79 10.95 29.33 -21.42
N ALA A 80 10.53 28.07 -21.32
CA ALA A 80 10.51 27.15 -22.45
C ALA A 80 9.46 27.56 -23.50
N ASN A 81 8.29 28.06 -23.07
CA ASN A 81 7.30 28.67 -23.96
C ASN A 81 7.85 29.92 -24.65
N GLU A 82 8.48 30.83 -23.90
CA GLU A 82 9.11 32.03 -24.46
C GLU A 82 10.17 31.64 -25.52
N ALA A 83 11.01 30.65 -25.25
CA ALA A 83 11.99 30.14 -26.22
C ALA A 83 11.32 29.64 -27.51
N LEU A 84 10.23 28.87 -27.39
CA LEU A 84 9.48 28.36 -28.53
C LEU A 84 8.83 29.49 -29.35
N THR A 85 8.28 30.51 -28.69
CA THR A 85 7.70 31.68 -29.37
C THR A 85 8.74 32.52 -30.12
N LEU A 86 9.95 32.64 -29.59
CA LEU A 86 11.06 33.31 -30.27
C LEU A 86 11.52 32.53 -31.51
N CYS A 87 11.56 31.19 -31.42
CA CYS A 87 11.84 30.34 -32.57
C CYS A 87 10.76 30.52 -33.66
N SER A 88 9.48 30.47 -33.31
CA SER A 88 8.38 30.61 -34.27
C SER A 88 8.32 32.00 -34.92
N ALA A 89 8.49 33.07 -34.14
CA ALA A 89 8.54 34.45 -34.65
C ALA A 89 9.72 34.67 -35.63
N GLY A 90 10.82 33.94 -35.41
CA GLY A 90 11.97 33.95 -36.32
C GLY A 90 11.87 33.00 -37.51
N ASN A 91 10.74 32.28 -37.69
CA ASN A 91 10.59 31.18 -38.63
C ASN A 91 11.72 30.12 -38.53
N VAL A 92 12.23 29.91 -37.31
CA VAL A 92 13.28 28.92 -37.00
C VAL A 92 12.64 27.68 -36.42
N ILE A 93 12.94 26.52 -37.03
CA ILE A 93 12.60 25.22 -36.45
C ILE A 93 13.82 24.71 -35.67
N CYS A 94 13.70 24.64 -34.35
CA CYS A 94 14.77 24.15 -33.48
C CYS A 94 14.32 22.91 -32.71
N PRO A 95 14.65 21.70 -33.20
CA PRO A 95 14.27 20.45 -32.54
C PRO A 95 14.68 20.38 -31.07
N THR A 96 15.84 20.93 -30.69
CA THR A 96 16.29 20.95 -29.29
C THR A 96 15.34 21.73 -28.38
N VAL A 97 14.83 22.88 -28.83
CA VAL A 97 13.87 23.69 -28.05
C VAL A 97 12.55 22.93 -27.91
N THR A 98 12.06 22.32 -28.98
CA THR A 98 10.82 21.52 -28.96
C THR A 98 10.93 20.32 -28.02
N VAL A 99 12.05 19.59 -28.05
CA VAL A 99 12.27 18.41 -27.20
C VAL A 99 12.38 18.80 -25.72
N ARG A 100 13.14 19.87 -25.41
CA ARG A 100 13.26 20.36 -24.03
C ARG A 100 11.94 20.91 -23.49
N TYR A 101 11.17 21.60 -24.33
CA TYR A 101 9.81 22.03 -23.98
C TYR A 101 8.92 20.83 -23.65
N ALA A 102 8.95 19.77 -24.47
CA ALA A 102 8.20 18.55 -24.20
C ALA A 102 8.61 17.86 -22.89
N GLU A 103 9.92 17.81 -22.59
CA GLU A 103 10.43 17.25 -21.33
C GLU A 103 9.93 18.03 -20.11
N ILE A 104 9.97 19.36 -20.16
CA ILE A 104 9.51 20.22 -19.06
C ILE A 104 8.01 20.05 -18.82
N LEU A 105 7.20 19.99 -19.88
CA LEU A 105 5.77 19.68 -19.78
C LEU A 105 5.52 18.29 -19.19
N ALA A 106 6.31 17.29 -19.59
CA ALA A 106 6.23 15.96 -19.02
C ALA A 106 6.56 15.97 -17.51
N SER A 107 7.57 16.73 -17.09
CA SER A 107 7.94 16.90 -15.68
C SER A 107 6.88 17.65 -14.86
N GLN A 108 6.21 18.66 -15.43
CA GLN A 108 5.09 19.37 -14.81
C GLN A 108 3.90 18.42 -14.56
N SER A 109 3.49 17.72 -15.62
CA SER A 109 2.35 16.79 -15.58
C SER A 109 2.56 15.52 -14.76
N GLY A 110 3.78 15.30 -14.25
CA GLY A 110 4.09 14.17 -13.36
C GLY A 110 3.42 14.26 -11.99
N ARG A 111 2.88 15.42 -11.60
CA ARG A 111 2.26 15.64 -10.27
C ARG A 111 0.87 16.25 -10.30
N THR A 112 0.55 17.05 -11.30
CA THR A 112 -0.81 17.55 -11.49
C THR A 112 -1.50 16.67 -12.54
N PRO A 113 -2.79 16.30 -12.36
CA PRO A 113 -3.58 15.64 -13.39
C PRO A 113 -3.94 16.61 -14.54
N GLU A 114 -2.96 17.41 -14.98
CA GLU A 114 -3.08 18.27 -16.15
C GLU A 114 -2.93 17.41 -17.39
N VAL A 115 -4.07 16.92 -17.88
CA VAL A 115 -4.18 16.17 -19.13
C VAL A 115 -3.65 17.01 -20.31
N GLU A 116 -3.86 18.32 -20.28
CA GLU A 116 -3.43 19.25 -21.32
C GLU A 116 -1.90 19.30 -21.48
N ALA A 117 -1.15 19.40 -20.38
CA ALA A 117 0.32 19.43 -20.43
C ALA A 117 0.91 18.16 -21.07
N ARG A 118 0.32 16.98 -20.81
CA ARG A 118 0.74 15.71 -21.44
C ARG A 118 0.39 15.64 -22.92
N GLN A 119 -0.79 16.14 -23.31
CA GLN A 119 -1.16 16.21 -24.72
C GLN A 119 -0.22 17.15 -25.48
N MET A 120 0.15 18.29 -24.88
CA MET A 120 1.13 19.20 -25.45
C MET A 120 2.53 18.57 -25.54
N ALA A 121 2.98 17.86 -24.51
CA ALA A 121 4.25 17.14 -24.51
C ALA A 121 4.30 16.07 -25.61
N GLU A 122 3.23 15.29 -25.76
CA GLU A 122 3.09 14.30 -26.83
C GLU A 122 3.14 14.95 -28.21
N ALA A 123 2.35 16.02 -28.43
CA ALA A 123 2.32 16.72 -29.70
C ALA A 123 3.70 17.28 -30.07
N ALA A 124 4.40 17.89 -29.11
CA ALA A 124 5.76 18.40 -29.30
C ALA A 124 6.76 17.27 -29.63
N CYS A 125 6.69 16.15 -28.92
CA CYS A 125 7.53 14.97 -29.21
C CYS A 125 7.27 14.39 -30.61
N ARG A 126 6.00 14.26 -31.01
CA ARG A 126 5.64 13.78 -32.36
C ARG A 126 6.09 14.77 -33.43
N GLN A 127 5.94 16.07 -33.23
CA GLN A 127 6.50 17.05 -34.16
C GLN A 127 8.02 16.95 -34.25
N ALA A 128 8.72 16.79 -33.12
CA ALA A 128 10.17 16.67 -33.08
C ALA A 128 10.67 15.40 -33.79
N ILE A 129 9.90 14.30 -33.75
CA ILE A 129 10.26 13.05 -34.42
C ILE A 129 10.28 13.19 -35.94
N ASP A 130 9.33 13.95 -36.50
CA ASP A 130 9.22 14.18 -37.94
C ASP A 130 10.37 15.05 -38.47
N LEU A 131 10.94 15.88 -37.59
CA LEU A 131 12.09 16.74 -37.89
C LEU A 131 13.43 15.99 -37.76
N CYS A 132 13.48 14.89 -37.01
CA CYS A 132 14.71 14.17 -36.68
C CYS A 132 14.82 12.86 -37.47
N ARG A 133 15.71 12.82 -38.48
CA ARG A 133 16.01 11.60 -39.26
C ARG A 133 16.64 10.50 -38.39
N PRO A 134 16.51 9.20 -38.75
CA PRO A 134 17.18 8.11 -38.04
C PRO A 134 18.68 8.37 -37.82
N GLY A 135 19.16 8.11 -36.60
CA GLY A 135 20.53 8.42 -36.16
C GLY A 135 20.76 9.86 -35.68
N HIS A 136 19.74 10.72 -35.70
CA HIS A 136 19.82 12.06 -35.11
C HIS A 136 19.93 11.98 -33.57
N PRO A 137 20.83 12.75 -32.90
CA PRO A 137 21.07 12.64 -31.46
C PRO A 137 19.84 12.83 -30.56
N LEU A 138 18.85 13.61 -31.01
CA LEU A 138 17.63 13.85 -30.21
C LEU A 138 16.62 12.69 -30.27
N ARG A 139 16.74 11.71 -31.16
CA ARG A 139 15.72 10.66 -31.31
C ARG A 139 15.57 9.82 -30.07
N THR A 140 16.67 9.41 -29.46
CA THR A 140 16.67 8.66 -28.20
C THR A 140 15.97 9.41 -27.08
N GLU A 141 16.20 10.73 -26.99
CA GLU A 141 15.57 11.60 -26.00
C GLU A 141 14.07 11.78 -26.27
N ILE A 142 13.67 12.01 -27.52
CA ILE A 142 12.26 12.07 -27.96
C ILE A 142 11.52 10.79 -27.58
N TYR A 143 12.11 9.63 -27.88
CA TYR A 143 11.51 8.34 -27.54
C TYR A 143 11.39 8.13 -26.04
N GLY A 144 12.41 8.53 -25.26
CA GLY A 144 12.37 8.48 -23.81
C GLY A 144 11.24 9.33 -23.22
N ILE A 145 11.11 10.59 -23.66
CA ILE A 145 10.08 11.52 -23.18
C ILE A 145 8.69 11.05 -23.61
N LEU A 146 8.51 10.65 -24.87
CA LEU A 146 7.23 10.17 -25.37
C LEU A 146 6.83 8.87 -24.66
N GLY A 147 7.77 7.94 -24.45
CA GLY A 147 7.55 6.72 -23.68
C GLY A 147 7.09 7.01 -22.26
N TRP A 148 7.79 7.90 -21.53
CA TRP A 148 7.35 8.33 -20.20
C TRP A 148 5.98 9.01 -20.21
N THR A 149 5.70 9.83 -21.21
CA THR A 149 4.39 10.48 -21.38
C THR A 149 3.28 9.45 -21.57
N MET A 150 3.50 8.40 -22.37
CA MET A 150 2.54 7.30 -22.54
C MET A 150 2.34 6.54 -21.23
N HIS A 151 3.40 6.22 -20.49
CA HIS A 151 3.28 5.62 -19.15
C HIS A 151 2.42 6.49 -18.22
N MET A 152 2.61 7.82 -18.20
CA MET A 152 1.78 8.71 -17.39
C MET A 152 0.32 8.76 -17.87
N ARG A 153 0.05 8.66 -19.18
CA ARG A 153 -1.33 8.58 -19.70
C ARG A 153 -2.01 7.27 -19.32
N TYR A 154 -1.27 6.17 -19.25
CA TYR A 154 -1.79 4.91 -18.71
C TYR A 154 -2.25 5.09 -17.26
N LEU A 155 -1.46 5.77 -16.41
CA LEU A 155 -1.85 5.97 -15.01
C LEU A 155 -3.16 6.73 -14.83
N ASP A 156 -3.47 7.67 -15.73
CA ASP A 156 -4.71 8.43 -15.66
C ASP A 156 -5.92 7.72 -16.24
N THR A 157 -5.71 7.02 -17.35
CA THR A 157 -6.82 6.50 -18.16
C THR A 157 -7.08 5.02 -17.93
N GLY A 158 -6.11 4.29 -17.39
CA GLY A 158 -6.10 2.83 -17.33
C GLY A 158 -6.02 2.16 -18.71
N ASN A 159 -5.91 2.91 -19.81
CA ASN A 159 -5.90 2.33 -21.16
C ASN A 159 -4.56 1.64 -21.42
N THR A 160 -4.62 0.31 -21.55
CA THR A 160 -3.46 -0.57 -21.73
C THR A 160 -2.69 -0.32 -23.04
N ASP A 161 -3.30 0.28 -24.05
CA ASP A 161 -2.59 0.66 -25.28
C ASP A 161 -1.45 1.63 -25.02
N PHE A 162 -1.58 2.48 -24.00
CA PHE A 162 -0.53 3.42 -23.63
C PHE A 162 0.66 2.73 -22.97
N ILE A 163 0.46 1.65 -22.20
CA ILE A 163 1.58 0.94 -21.59
C ILE A 163 2.38 0.17 -22.65
N GLU A 164 1.73 -0.42 -23.65
CA GLU A 164 2.40 -1.06 -24.78
C GLU A 164 3.19 -0.06 -25.63
N GLN A 165 2.59 1.10 -25.94
CA GLN A 165 3.28 2.18 -26.63
C GLN A 165 4.49 2.69 -25.83
N SER A 166 4.35 2.84 -24.51
CA SER A 166 5.47 3.22 -23.64
C SER A 166 6.63 2.23 -23.77
N LEU A 167 6.35 0.93 -23.67
CA LEU A 167 7.38 -0.11 -23.78
C LEU A 167 8.06 -0.09 -25.16
N GLN A 168 7.29 0.01 -26.23
CA GLN A 168 7.82 0.07 -27.59
C GLN A 168 8.74 1.28 -27.78
N LEU A 169 8.32 2.47 -27.37
CA LEU A 169 9.09 3.71 -27.49
C LEU A 169 10.38 3.65 -26.68
N LEU A 170 10.33 3.14 -25.44
CA LEU A 170 11.51 3.02 -24.58
C LEU A 170 12.51 1.98 -25.13
N GLN A 171 12.02 0.90 -25.75
CA GLN A 171 12.88 -0.05 -26.46
C GLN A 171 13.53 0.60 -27.70
N MET A 172 12.81 1.40 -28.47
CA MET A 172 13.37 2.17 -29.59
C MET A 172 14.44 3.16 -29.12
N ALA A 173 14.22 3.84 -27.98
CA ALA A 173 15.22 4.71 -27.38
C ALA A 173 16.54 3.97 -27.12
N LEU A 174 16.46 2.77 -26.53
CA LEU A 174 17.61 1.93 -26.24
C LEU A 174 18.30 1.37 -27.50
N GLN A 175 17.54 1.09 -28.56
CA GLN A 175 18.08 0.62 -29.85
C GLN A 175 18.81 1.72 -30.62
N GLU A 176 18.33 2.96 -30.56
CA GLU A 176 18.90 4.10 -31.27
C GLU A 176 19.94 4.89 -30.45
N ILE A 177 20.28 4.42 -29.23
CA ILE A 177 21.23 5.13 -28.36
C ILE A 177 22.60 5.26 -29.04
N LEU A 178 23.08 6.49 -29.19
CA LEU A 178 24.38 6.75 -29.78
C LEU A 178 25.51 6.46 -28.75
N PRO A 179 26.73 6.11 -29.21
CA PRO A 179 27.86 5.90 -28.30
C PRO A 179 28.15 7.08 -27.37
N CYS A 180 27.94 8.31 -27.82
CA CYS A 180 28.11 9.52 -27.00
C CYS A 180 27.03 9.71 -25.92
N GLN A 181 25.92 8.99 -26.01
CA GLN A 181 24.78 9.07 -25.09
C GLN A 181 24.67 7.85 -24.18
N ILE A 182 25.64 6.93 -24.23
CA ILE A 182 25.60 5.68 -23.45
C ILE A 182 25.48 5.93 -21.94
N HIS A 183 25.99 7.07 -21.47
CA HIS A 183 25.87 7.49 -20.07
C HIS A 183 24.42 7.76 -19.65
N ASP A 184 23.51 8.12 -20.57
CA ASP A 184 22.09 8.35 -20.29
C ASP A 184 21.25 7.07 -20.32
N LYS A 185 21.84 5.92 -20.68
CA LYS A 185 21.15 4.62 -20.79
C LYS A 185 20.34 4.27 -19.54
N HIS A 186 20.89 4.59 -18.36
CA HIS A 186 20.24 4.34 -17.06
C HIS A 186 18.88 5.06 -16.93
N ARG A 187 18.69 6.22 -17.58
CA ARG A 187 17.40 6.95 -17.53
C ARG A 187 16.31 6.18 -18.25
N TYR A 188 16.61 5.68 -19.45
CA TYR A 188 15.66 4.93 -20.27
C TYR A 188 15.36 3.55 -19.69
N LEU A 189 16.38 2.86 -19.15
CA LEU A 189 16.17 1.59 -18.44
C LEU A 189 15.28 1.77 -17.20
N ARG A 190 15.40 2.88 -16.48
CA ARG A 190 14.52 3.19 -15.35
C ARG A 190 13.07 3.39 -15.80
N TYR A 191 12.83 4.14 -16.86
CA TYR A 191 11.49 4.29 -17.43
C TYR A 191 10.92 2.97 -17.95
N LEU A 192 11.76 2.14 -18.57
CA LEU A 192 11.37 0.81 -19.03
C LEU A 192 10.97 -0.07 -17.85
N SER A 193 11.75 -0.04 -16.76
CA SER A 193 11.41 -0.73 -15.53
C SER A 193 10.08 -0.28 -14.93
N TYR A 194 9.79 1.03 -14.91
CA TYR A 194 8.49 1.53 -14.46
C TYR A 194 7.36 0.98 -15.32
N ALA A 195 7.53 0.99 -16.65
CA ALA A 195 6.53 0.50 -17.58
C ALA A 195 6.27 -1.01 -17.41
N TRP A 196 7.32 -1.81 -17.26
CA TRP A 196 7.19 -3.24 -16.96
C TRP A 196 6.46 -3.49 -15.64
N LEU A 197 6.80 -2.76 -14.57
CA LEU A 197 6.10 -2.90 -13.29
C LEU A 197 4.61 -2.57 -13.42
N ARG A 198 4.25 -1.51 -14.16
CA ARG A 198 2.84 -1.16 -14.39
C ARG A 198 2.10 -2.20 -15.21
N ARG A 199 2.74 -2.76 -16.24
CA ARG A 199 2.17 -3.84 -17.03
C ARG A 199 1.95 -5.10 -16.19
N TYR A 200 2.92 -5.47 -15.34
CA TYR A 200 2.75 -6.54 -14.34
C TYR A 200 1.54 -6.28 -13.43
N GLN A 201 1.39 -5.06 -12.91
CA GLN A 201 0.24 -4.73 -12.06
C GLN A 201 -1.10 -4.81 -12.82
N ALA A 202 -1.12 -4.53 -14.12
CA ALA A 202 -2.31 -4.59 -14.95
C ALA A 202 -2.73 -6.02 -15.33
N PHE A 203 -1.75 -6.88 -15.63
CA PHE A 203 -1.99 -8.19 -16.26
C PHE A 203 -1.53 -9.39 -15.41
N GLY A 204 -0.68 -9.19 -14.41
CA GLY A 204 -0.16 -10.24 -13.53
C GLY A 204 0.95 -11.10 -14.13
N GLU A 205 1.50 -10.75 -15.29
CA GLU A 205 2.54 -11.54 -15.97
C GLU A 205 3.90 -11.45 -15.23
N LEU A 206 4.35 -12.56 -14.63
CA LEU A 206 5.59 -12.59 -13.85
C LEU A 206 6.85 -12.28 -14.65
N ASP A 207 6.85 -12.54 -15.96
CA ASP A 207 7.97 -12.17 -16.82
C ASP A 207 8.18 -10.65 -16.86
N ASP A 208 7.11 -9.86 -16.82
CA ASP A 208 7.19 -8.40 -16.75
C ASP A 208 7.84 -7.94 -15.44
N LEU A 209 7.46 -8.56 -14.31
CA LEU A 209 8.10 -8.27 -13.03
C LEU A 209 9.60 -8.60 -13.05
N ASN A 210 9.98 -9.75 -13.61
CA ASN A 210 11.39 -10.14 -13.76
C ASN A 210 12.16 -9.18 -14.67
N ARG A 211 11.56 -8.72 -15.78
CA ARG A 211 12.15 -7.70 -16.66
C ARG A 211 12.32 -6.36 -15.96
N SER A 212 11.39 -5.97 -15.10
CA SER A 212 11.49 -4.77 -14.26
C SER A 212 12.66 -4.89 -13.26
N ILE A 213 12.82 -6.04 -12.59
CA ILE A 213 13.94 -6.28 -11.66
C ILE A 213 15.28 -6.22 -12.39
N SER A 214 15.37 -6.88 -13.54
CA SER A 214 16.60 -6.89 -14.36
C SER A 214 16.96 -5.46 -14.80
N SER A 215 16.01 -4.75 -15.41
CA SER A 215 16.21 -3.38 -15.89
C SER A 215 16.58 -2.41 -14.75
N SER A 216 15.94 -2.52 -13.59
CA SER A 216 16.23 -1.65 -12.44
C SER A 216 17.55 -1.97 -11.76
N THR A 217 18.00 -3.23 -11.77
CA THR A 217 19.35 -3.61 -11.32
C THR A 217 20.41 -2.99 -12.21
N ASP A 218 20.27 -3.11 -13.54
CA ASP A 218 21.18 -2.49 -14.52
C ASP A 218 21.28 -0.96 -14.33
N VAL A 219 20.19 -0.30 -13.92
CA VAL A 219 20.20 1.13 -13.62
C VAL A 219 21.16 1.45 -12.48
N LEU A 220 21.22 0.63 -11.42
CA LEU A 220 22.11 0.90 -10.28
C LEU A 220 23.59 0.75 -10.63
N ASP A 221 23.90 -0.15 -11.56
CA ASP A 221 25.26 -0.39 -12.05
C ASP A 221 25.73 0.73 -12.99
N LEU A 222 24.81 1.31 -13.77
CA LEU A 222 25.11 2.35 -14.76
C LEU A 222 24.97 3.78 -14.21
N CYS A 223 24.15 4.00 -13.18
CA CYS A 223 23.87 5.32 -12.62
C CYS A 223 24.97 5.74 -11.63
N PRO A 224 25.69 6.85 -11.89
CA PRO A 224 26.71 7.34 -10.96
C PRO A 224 26.14 7.58 -9.55
N THR A 225 26.93 7.30 -8.53
CA THR A 225 26.49 7.40 -7.12
C THR A 225 26.09 8.82 -6.70
N ALA A 226 26.68 9.85 -7.33
CA ALA A 226 26.40 11.25 -7.07
C ALA A 226 25.36 11.88 -8.03
N ASP A 227 24.80 11.09 -8.97
CA ASP A 227 23.77 11.58 -9.89
C ASP A 227 22.45 11.86 -9.14
N ILE A 228 21.80 12.98 -9.47
CA ILE A 228 20.49 13.37 -8.89
C ILE A 228 19.40 12.29 -9.08
N GLY A 229 19.55 11.40 -10.06
CA GLY A 229 18.68 10.29 -10.35
C GLY A 229 18.95 9.02 -9.54
N ARG A 230 20.01 8.96 -8.73
CA ARG A 230 20.42 7.76 -7.99
C ARG A 230 19.42 7.37 -6.91
N GLY A 231 18.94 8.32 -6.10
CA GLY A 231 17.91 8.07 -5.08
C GLY A 231 16.62 7.47 -5.65
N PRO A 232 16.01 8.09 -6.67
CA PRO A 232 14.83 7.52 -7.36
C PRO A 232 15.07 6.13 -7.98
N ALA A 233 16.29 5.84 -8.45
CA ALA A 233 16.64 4.52 -8.97
C ALA A 233 16.67 3.45 -7.87
N ILE A 234 17.29 3.75 -6.72
CA ILE A 234 17.32 2.87 -5.54
C ILE A 234 15.91 2.58 -5.06
N TYR A 235 15.13 3.64 -4.84
CA TYR A 235 13.74 3.53 -4.43
C TYR A 235 12.95 2.61 -5.38
N HIS A 236 13.17 2.74 -6.69
CA HIS A 236 12.48 1.91 -7.66
C HIS A 236 12.86 0.42 -7.55
N VAL A 237 14.16 0.09 -7.43
CA VAL A 237 14.61 -1.30 -7.23
C VAL A 237 13.99 -1.89 -5.97
N MET A 238 14.06 -1.18 -4.85
CA MET A 238 13.46 -1.60 -3.58
C MET A 238 11.97 -1.89 -3.73
N ARG A 239 11.24 -0.99 -4.41
CA ARG A 239 9.81 -1.14 -4.67
C ARG A 239 9.51 -2.36 -5.55
N VAL A 240 10.27 -2.62 -6.61
CA VAL A 240 10.04 -3.78 -7.50
C VAL A 240 10.32 -5.09 -6.76
N LEU A 241 11.40 -5.15 -5.97
CA LEU A 241 11.69 -6.31 -5.11
C LEU A 241 10.57 -6.54 -4.08
N ARG A 242 10.02 -5.48 -3.49
CA ARG A 242 8.84 -5.58 -2.61
C ARG A 242 7.63 -6.24 -3.30
N PHE A 243 7.34 -5.88 -4.55
CA PHE A 243 6.27 -6.51 -5.31
C PHE A 243 6.51 -8.01 -5.53
N ARG A 244 7.77 -8.41 -5.76
CA ARG A 244 8.12 -9.83 -5.86
C ARG A 244 7.93 -10.55 -4.54
N VAL A 245 8.31 -9.95 -3.41
CA VAL A 245 8.07 -10.51 -2.06
C VAL A 245 6.59 -10.77 -1.82
N TYR A 246 5.70 -9.85 -2.23
CA TYR A 246 4.24 -10.08 -2.11
C TYR A 246 3.74 -11.26 -2.96
N HIS A 247 4.42 -11.58 -4.06
CA HIS A 247 4.02 -12.68 -4.94
C HIS A 247 4.67 -14.02 -4.55
N SER A 248 5.98 -14.05 -4.32
CA SER A 248 6.74 -15.28 -4.07
C SER A 248 6.91 -15.62 -2.59
N GLY A 249 6.79 -14.63 -1.69
CA GLY A 249 7.14 -14.78 -0.28
C GLY A 249 8.64 -14.97 -0.02
N GLU A 250 9.49 -14.77 -1.04
CA GLU A 250 10.95 -14.96 -0.92
C GLU A 250 11.58 -13.87 -0.05
N LEU A 251 12.10 -14.26 1.11
CA LEU A 251 12.75 -13.33 2.05
C LEU A 251 14.10 -12.80 1.56
N ASP A 252 14.75 -13.49 0.61
CA ASP A 252 16.05 -13.06 0.07
C ASP A 252 15.94 -11.74 -0.70
N ASP A 253 14.89 -11.57 -1.51
CA ASP A 253 14.62 -10.31 -2.22
C ASP A 253 14.29 -9.18 -1.24
N LEU A 254 13.57 -9.49 -0.15
CA LEU A 254 13.30 -8.52 0.92
C LEU A 254 14.58 -8.06 1.61
N ASN A 255 15.44 -9.01 2.00
CA ASN A 255 16.73 -8.71 2.62
C ASN A 255 17.64 -7.92 1.69
N ARG A 256 17.72 -8.31 0.41
CA ARG A 256 18.48 -7.57 -0.61
C ARG A 256 17.98 -6.14 -0.76
N ALA A 257 16.67 -5.91 -0.78
CA ALA A 257 16.10 -4.56 -0.88
C ALA A 257 16.43 -3.71 0.36
N ILE A 258 16.38 -4.30 1.56
CA ILE A 258 16.75 -3.65 2.82
C ILE A 258 18.24 -3.29 2.83
N ASP A 259 19.12 -4.19 2.40
CA ASP A 259 20.57 -3.96 2.34
C ASP A 259 20.93 -2.81 1.40
N ILE A 260 20.31 -2.76 0.21
CA ILE A 260 20.49 -1.66 -0.75
C ILE A 260 20.05 -0.33 -0.12
N GLY A 261 18.90 -0.32 0.58
CA GLY A 261 18.39 0.86 1.27
C GLY A 261 19.31 1.33 2.40
N LEU A 262 19.77 0.42 3.26
CA LEU A 262 20.66 0.73 4.38
C LEU A 262 22.00 1.30 3.92
N GLN A 263 22.61 0.72 2.88
CA GLN A 263 23.89 1.21 2.33
C GLN A 263 23.81 2.62 1.75
N SER A 264 22.61 3.11 1.44
CA SER A 264 22.39 4.44 0.85
C SER A 264 21.75 5.44 1.81
N ALA A 265 21.15 4.98 2.91
CA ALA A 265 20.40 5.82 3.85
C ALA A 265 21.26 6.83 4.63
N ASP A 266 22.57 6.60 4.78
CA ASP A 266 23.49 7.50 5.50
C ASP A 266 23.89 8.74 4.70
N VAL A 267 23.67 8.73 3.39
CA VAL A 267 23.97 9.87 2.52
C VAL A 267 23.02 11.03 2.84
N HIS A 268 23.55 12.13 3.37
CA HIS A 268 22.79 13.34 3.71
C HIS A 268 22.38 14.12 2.45
N ASP A 269 21.47 13.53 1.69
CA ASP A 269 20.88 14.04 0.46
C ASP A 269 19.34 13.91 0.56
N SER A 270 18.61 14.95 0.18
CA SER A 270 17.14 14.95 0.11
C SER A 270 16.61 13.94 -0.90
N SER A 271 17.40 13.62 -1.93
CA SER A 271 17.05 12.57 -2.90
C SER A 271 16.89 11.17 -2.26
N MET A 272 17.48 10.98 -1.07
CA MET A 272 17.45 9.72 -0.32
C MET A 272 16.29 9.63 0.67
N ASP A 273 15.48 10.67 0.86
CA ASP A 273 14.32 10.61 1.77
C ASP A 273 13.27 9.59 1.27
N TYR A 274 13.13 9.42 -0.05
CA TYR A 274 12.29 8.35 -0.64
C TYR A 274 12.81 6.95 -0.32
N VAL A 275 14.14 6.79 -0.28
CA VAL A 275 14.80 5.54 0.06
C VAL A 275 14.55 5.20 1.53
N ARG A 276 14.69 6.19 2.42
CA ARG A 276 14.40 6.02 3.87
C ARG A 276 12.93 5.65 4.11
N GLN A 277 11.99 6.32 3.44
CA GLN A 277 10.56 6.00 3.54
C GLN A 277 10.27 4.54 3.11
N GLU A 278 10.82 4.12 1.97
CA GLU A 278 10.63 2.75 1.49
C GLU A 278 11.33 1.73 2.38
N LEU A 279 12.52 2.04 2.90
CA LEU A 279 13.24 1.21 3.86
C LEU A 279 12.42 0.98 5.13
N GLY A 280 11.78 2.02 5.67
CA GLY A 280 10.84 1.87 6.78
C GLY A 280 9.70 0.90 6.48
N THR A 281 9.17 0.94 5.25
CA THR A 281 8.11 0.01 4.81
C THR A 281 8.61 -1.43 4.67
N LEU A 282 9.82 -1.63 4.15
CA LEU A 282 10.41 -2.97 4.02
C LEU A 282 10.77 -3.60 5.37
N LEU A 283 11.28 -2.80 6.31
CA LEU A 283 11.57 -3.26 7.67
C LEU A 283 10.28 -3.66 8.40
N HIS A 284 9.21 -2.87 8.24
CA HIS A 284 7.89 -3.26 8.75
C HIS A 284 7.41 -4.57 8.14
N LEU A 285 7.54 -4.73 6.82
CA LEU A 285 7.19 -5.98 6.13
C LEU A 285 8.02 -7.17 6.64
N ARG A 286 9.34 -7.01 6.85
CA ARG A 286 10.19 -8.08 7.39
C ARG A 286 9.81 -8.46 8.81
N HIS A 287 9.45 -7.48 9.64
CA HIS A 287 8.91 -7.72 10.98
C HIS A 287 7.60 -8.52 10.96
N GLN A 288 6.74 -8.32 9.96
CA GLN A 288 5.50 -9.08 9.80
C GLN A 288 5.76 -10.51 9.30
N LEU A 289 6.73 -10.70 8.42
CA LEU A 289 7.01 -12.01 7.79
C LEU A 289 7.95 -12.90 8.61
N THR A 290 8.68 -12.35 9.59
CA THR A 290 9.70 -13.08 10.35
C THR A 290 9.54 -12.92 11.86
N LEU A 291 10.04 -13.90 12.61
CA LEU A 291 10.19 -13.79 14.07
C LEU A 291 11.31 -12.78 14.38
N SER A 292 10.95 -11.51 14.43
CA SER A 292 11.83 -10.39 14.80
C SER A 292 11.77 -10.11 16.31
N ASP A 293 12.90 -9.71 16.87
CA ASP A 293 13.08 -9.21 18.25
C ASP A 293 12.57 -7.77 18.45
N GLY A 294 11.87 -7.21 17.46
CA GLY A 294 11.35 -5.84 17.50
C GLY A 294 12.29 -4.79 16.90
N SER A 295 13.55 -5.12 16.61
CA SER A 295 14.53 -4.18 16.06
C SER A 295 14.09 -3.56 14.72
N ASP A 296 13.55 -4.37 13.82
CA ASP A 296 13.06 -3.92 12.52
C ASP A 296 11.90 -2.93 12.64
N ILE A 297 10.93 -3.20 13.51
CA ILE A 297 9.77 -2.31 13.66
C ILE A 297 10.15 -1.00 14.37
N GLN A 298 11.08 -1.05 15.32
CA GLN A 298 11.65 0.17 15.93
C GLN A 298 12.41 1.01 14.90
N LEU A 299 13.21 0.38 14.05
CA LEU A 299 13.96 1.06 13.00
C LEU A 299 13.03 1.60 11.90
N SER A 300 11.96 0.89 11.58
CA SER A 300 10.89 1.35 10.69
C SER A 300 10.25 2.64 11.19
N VAL A 301 9.83 2.66 12.46
CA VAL A 301 9.27 3.87 13.12
C VAL A 301 10.27 5.02 13.08
N LYS A 302 11.55 4.76 13.37
CA LYS A 302 12.61 5.79 13.31
C LYS A 302 12.71 6.41 11.91
N PHE A 303 12.84 5.60 10.85
CA PHE A 303 12.95 6.13 9.49
C PHE A 303 11.72 6.92 9.07
N HIS A 304 10.52 6.45 9.42
CA HIS A 304 9.30 7.18 9.10
C HIS A 304 9.19 8.50 9.87
N ARG A 305 9.61 8.58 11.14
CA ARG A 305 9.71 9.84 11.90
C ARG A 305 10.69 10.80 11.27
N ASP A 306 11.91 10.34 10.96
CA ASP A 306 12.94 11.15 10.30
C ASP A 306 12.44 11.73 8.96
N CYS A 307 11.72 10.92 8.17
CA CYS A 307 11.09 11.38 6.93
C CYS A 307 9.97 12.40 7.16
N SER A 308 9.15 12.21 8.21
CA SER A 308 8.04 13.13 8.50
C SER A 308 8.50 14.53 8.91
N GLU A 309 9.69 14.64 9.51
CA GLU A 309 10.30 15.93 9.85
C GLU A 309 10.90 16.65 8.63
N ARG A 310 11.25 15.90 7.58
CA ARG A 310 11.91 16.43 6.36
C ARG A 310 10.93 16.77 5.25
N PHE A 311 9.85 16.01 5.11
CA PHE A 311 8.87 16.27 4.06
C PHE A 311 8.01 17.50 4.39
N MET A 312 7.80 18.36 3.39
CA MET A 312 6.96 19.54 3.57
C MET A 312 5.49 19.14 3.83
N PRO A 313 4.83 19.75 4.84
CA PRO A 313 3.40 19.58 5.07
C PRO A 313 2.58 19.85 3.80
N GLY A 314 1.53 19.06 3.58
CA GLY A 314 0.69 19.11 2.38
C GLY A 314 1.25 18.39 1.14
N SER A 315 2.52 17.97 1.12
CA SER A 315 3.04 17.16 0.03
C SER A 315 2.54 15.70 0.07
N MET A 316 2.45 15.05 -1.09
CA MET A 316 2.07 13.62 -1.18
C MET A 316 2.90 12.73 -0.26
N HIS A 317 4.22 12.92 -0.27
CA HIS A 317 5.14 12.10 0.51
C HIS A 317 4.98 12.32 2.01
N TYR A 318 4.57 13.51 2.44
CA TYR A 318 4.31 13.79 3.84
C TYR A 318 3.14 12.95 4.36
N TRP A 319 1.96 13.05 3.77
CA TRP A 319 0.80 12.28 4.26
C TRP A 319 0.93 10.76 4.03
N VAL A 320 1.64 10.30 2.98
CA VAL A 320 2.01 8.88 2.85
C VAL A 320 2.90 8.45 4.01
N THR A 321 3.89 9.26 4.39
CA THR A 321 4.79 8.95 5.52
C THR A 321 4.05 8.90 6.84
N LEU A 322 3.12 9.82 7.09
CA LEU A 322 2.27 9.79 8.28
C LEU A 322 1.45 8.49 8.34
N GLY A 323 0.86 8.08 7.22
CA GLY A 323 0.13 6.81 7.11
C GLY A 323 1.01 5.59 7.38
N SER A 324 2.20 5.52 6.76
CA SER A 324 3.16 4.44 7.00
C SER A 324 3.68 4.42 8.44
N LEU A 325 3.94 5.59 9.03
CA LEU A 325 4.32 5.71 10.44
C LEU A 325 3.22 5.19 11.36
N ALA A 326 1.96 5.57 11.11
CA ALA A 326 0.82 5.07 11.87
C ALA A 326 0.70 3.54 11.78
N ILE A 327 0.87 2.95 10.59
CA ILE A 327 0.87 1.49 10.40
C ILE A 327 2.00 0.83 11.21
N ALA A 328 3.21 1.38 11.15
CA ALA A 328 4.36 0.86 11.88
C ALA A 328 4.16 0.95 13.40
N LEU A 329 3.62 2.07 13.90
CA LEU A 329 3.29 2.27 15.31
C LEU A 329 2.20 1.31 15.80
N ARG A 330 1.17 1.02 15.00
CA ARG A 330 0.19 -0.03 15.35
C ARG A 330 0.84 -1.40 15.49
N SER A 331 1.77 -1.73 14.59
CA SER A 331 2.49 -3.01 14.66
C SER A 331 3.45 -3.05 15.85
N LEU A 332 4.08 -1.92 16.19
CA LEU A 332 4.90 -1.79 17.39
C LEU A 332 4.04 -1.97 18.66
N PHE A 333 2.86 -1.34 18.72
CA PHE A 333 1.88 -1.55 19.76
C PHE A 333 1.47 -3.03 19.87
N SER A 334 1.15 -3.69 18.75
CA SER A 334 0.83 -5.13 18.75
C SER A 334 1.99 -6.00 19.23
N TRP A 335 3.23 -5.51 19.18
CA TRP A 335 4.42 -6.22 19.63
C TRP A 335 4.75 -6.00 21.11
N ASN A 336 4.65 -4.77 21.64
CA ASN A 336 5.01 -4.45 23.04
C ASN A 336 3.84 -4.12 23.98
N GLY A 337 2.64 -3.90 23.46
CA GLY A 337 1.44 -3.53 24.22
C GLY A 337 1.43 -2.10 24.77
N GLU A 338 2.35 -1.22 24.36
CA GLU A 338 2.41 0.16 24.87
C GLU A 338 1.34 1.04 24.19
N LEU A 339 0.23 1.29 24.89
CA LEU A 339 -0.94 2.02 24.38
C LEU A 339 -0.60 3.40 23.79
N GLY A 340 0.47 4.06 24.25
CA GLY A 340 0.93 5.34 23.72
C GLY A 340 1.23 5.31 22.21
N TYR A 341 1.75 4.20 21.69
CA TYR A 341 1.98 4.06 20.24
C TYR A 341 0.68 3.94 19.45
N LEU A 342 -0.37 3.36 20.03
CA LEU A 342 -1.69 3.27 19.38
C LEU A 342 -2.36 4.65 19.31
N GLU A 343 -2.27 5.45 20.37
CA GLU A 343 -2.78 6.83 20.37
C GLU A 343 -2.01 7.69 19.35
N GLU A 344 -0.68 7.60 19.32
CA GLU A 344 0.13 8.29 18.32
C GLU A 344 -0.24 7.85 16.89
N ALA A 345 -0.46 6.54 16.66
CA ALA A 345 -0.89 6.04 15.36
C ALA A 345 -2.26 6.57 14.92
N LEU A 346 -3.20 6.71 15.87
CA LEU A 346 -4.53 7.27 15.60
C LEU A 346 -4.42 8.75 15.21
N ASP A 347 -3.67 9.53 15.98
CA ASP A 347 -3.45 10.95 15.70
C ASP A 347 -2.75 11.17 14.36
N LEU A 348 -1.73 10.38 14.05
CA LEU A 348 -1.04 10.45 12.76
C LEU A 348 -1.94 10.03 11.59
N SER A 349 -2.81 9.04 11.77
CA SER A 349 -3.78 8.65 10.75
C SER A 349 -4.78 9.78 10.47
N ARG A 350 -5.25 10.47 11.51
CA ARG A 350 -6.11 11.67 11.37
C ARG A 350 -5.37 12.83 10.69
N GLN A 351 -4.11 13.07 11.05
CA GLN A 351 -3.26 14.07 10.41
C GLN A 351 -3.03 13.75 8.92
N ALA A 352 -2.77 12.49 8.58
CA ALA A 352 -2.65 12.06 7.19
C ALA A 352 -3.94 12.37 6.41
N ALA A 353 -5.10 11.99 6.95
CA ALA A 353 -6.40 12.28 6.34
C ALA A 353 -6.67 13.79 6.18
N GLY A 354 -6.23 14.61 7.15
CA GLY A 354 -6.38 16.07 7.11
C GLY A 354 -5.43 16.78 6.14
N ASN A 355 -4.31 16.17 5.76
CA ASN A 355 -3.34 16.71 4.81
C ASN A 355 -3.61 16.29 3.36
N ILE A 356 -4.51 15.35 3.12
CA ILE A 356 -4.90 14.93 1.77
C ILE A 356 -5.89 15.96 1.19
N PRO A 357 -5.67 16.47 -0.04
CA PRO A 357 -6.59 17.41 -0.67
C PRO A 357 -8.03 16.86 -0.80
N HIS A 358 -9.02 17.74 -0.67
CA HIS A 358 -10.42 17.36 -0.82
C HIS A 358 -10.71 16.73 -2.19
N GLY A 359 -11.45 15.61 -2.19
CA GLY A 359 -11.80 14.87 -3.40
C GLY A 359 -10.71 13.93 -3.93
N HIS A 360 -9.54 13.88 -3.27
CA HIS A 360 -8.47 12.96 -3.65
C HIS A 360 -8.82 11.51 -3.26
N THR A 361 -8.63 10.57 -4.18
CA THR A 361 -9.01 9.15 -3.99
C THR A 361 -8.28 8.47 -2.83
N GLU A 362 -7.01 8.83 -2.58
CA GLU A 362 -6.22 8.30 -1.46
C GLU A 362 -6.78 8.65 -0.07
N TRP A 363 -7.73 9.58 0.04
CA TRP A 363 -8.36 9.90 1.32
C TRP A 363 -9.02 8.66 1.96
N CYS A 364 -9.58 7.75 1.15
CA CYS A 364 -10.17 6.51 1.65
C CYS A 364 -9.16 5.59 2.36
N VAL A 365 -7.88 5.63 1.96
CA VAL A 365 -6.80 4.83 2.55
C VAL A 365 -6.43 5.35 3.94
N ALA A 366 -6.32 6.68 4.07
CA ALA A 366 -6.09 7.32 5.35
C ALA A 366 -7.30 7.14 6.30
N ALA A 367 -8.52 7.29 5.79
CA ALA A 367 -9.75 7.05 6.56
C ALA A 367 -9.84 5.61 7.09
N GLY A 368 -9.56 4.60 6.25
CA GLY A 368 -9.52 3.21 6.71
C GLY A 368 -8.41 2.94 7.75
N SER A 369 -7.30 3.67 7.69
CA SER A 369 -6.25 3.61 8.72
C SER A 369 -6.73 4.17 10.07
N VAL A 370 -7.53 5.25 10.05
CA VAL A 370 -8.19 5.78 11.25
C VAL A 370 -9.18 4.77 11.82
N ALA A 371 -10.06 4.22 10.97
CA ALA A 371 -11.04 3.21 11.38
C ALA A 371 -10.37 1.97 12.01
N THR A 372 -9.28 1.48 11.41
CA THR A 372 -8.49 0.36 11.95
C THR A 372 -7.87 0.69 13.31
N ALA A 373 -7.31 1.89 13.47
CA ALA A 373 -6.72 2.32 14.75
C ALA A 373 -7.78 2.43 15.86
N LEU A 374 -8.95 2.99 15.54
CA LEU A 374 -10.09 3.07 16.46
C LEU A 374 -10.63 1.68 16.83
N ALA A 375 -10.77 0.78 15.87
CA ALA A 375 -11.21 -0.59 16.14
C ALA A 375 -10.25 -1.35 17.06
N LEU A 376 -8.93 -1.14 16.88
CA LEU A 376 -7.93 -1.70 17.77
C LEU A 376 -7.96 -1.04 19.16
N ARG A 377 -8.16 0.28 19.24
CA ARG A 377 -8.31 0.98 20.53
C ARG A 377 -9.55 0.51 21.28
N TYR A 378 -10.66 0.29 20.57
CA TYR A 378 -11.86 -0.33 21.11
C TYR A 378 -11.56 -1.73 21.68
N ALA A 379 -10.85 -2.59 20.94
CA ALA A 379 -10.49 -3.94 21.43
C ALA A 379 -9.67 -3.90 22.74
N GLU A 380 -8.88 -2.84 22.93
CA GLU A 380 -8.00 -2.70 24.08
C GLU A 380 -8.65 -2.01 25.28
N ALA A 381 -9.33 -0.88 25.05
CA ALA A 381 -9.92 -0.03 26.09
C ALA A 381 -11.41 -0.30 26.33
N GLY A 382 -12.11 -0.91 25.37
CA GLY A 382 -13.55 -1.20 25.45
C GLY A 382 -14.46 0.03 25.27
N ASP A 383 -13.94 1.17 24.81
CA ASP A 383 -14.75 2.37 24.61
C ASP A 383 -15.63 2.26 23.37
N SER A 384 -16.93 2.12 23.57
CA SER A 384 -17.92 1.99 22.51
C SER A 384 -17.95 3.15 21.53
N ALA A 385 -17.52 4.35 21.95
CA ALA A 385 -17.44 5.52 21.09
C ALA A 385 -16.47 5.31 19.92
N ASP A 386 -15.39 4.56 20.13
CA ASP A 386 -14.38 4.28 19.10
C ASP A 386 -14.95 3.46 17.96
N LEU A 387 -15.77 2.47 18.27
CA LEU A 387 -16.38 1.60 17.26
C LEU A 387 -17.42 2.36 16.44
N VAL A 388 -18.16 3.28 17.06
CA VAL A 388 -19.08 4.18 16.36
C VAL A 388 -18.31 5.15 15.45
N GLU A 389 -17.21 5.73 15.94
CA GLU A 389 -16.38 6.62 15.15
C GLU A 389 -15.72 5.87 13.97
N ALA A 390 -15.23 4.65 14.19
CA ALA A 390 -14.62 3.83 13.14
C ALA A 390 -15.59 3.57 11.96
N LEU A 391 -16.84 3.22 12.27
CA LEU A 391 -17.89 3.03 11.26
C LEU A 391 -18.23 4.33 10.51
N ASP A 392 -18.18 5.49 11.16
CA ASP A 392 -18.37 6.78 10.49
C ASP A 392 -17.23 7.08 9.51
N TRP A 393 -15.98 6.81 9.89
CA TRP A 393 -14.82 6.95 9.00
C TRP A 393 -14.92 6.05 7.77
N ASP A 394 -15.23 4.77 7.96
CA ASP A 394 -15.39 3.81 6.86
C ASP A 394 -16.57 4.18 5.95
N ARG A 395 -17.70 4.62 6.52
CA ARG A 395 -18.85 5.12 5.74
C ARG A 395 -18.47 6.33 4.88
N ARG A 396 -17.75 7.30 5.44
CA ARG A 396 -17.27 8.45 4.68
C ARG A 396 -16.26 8.03 3.61
N ALA A 397 -15.39 7.07 3.91
CA ALA A 397 -14.42 6.52 2.97
C ALA A 397 -15.12 5.89 1.76
N MET A 398 -16.15 5.07 1.98
CA MET A 398 -16.97 4.50 0.90
C MET A 398 -17.66 5.59 0.07
N ALA A 399 -18.19 6.63 0.70
CA ALA A 399 -18.84 7.74 -0.01
C ALA A 399 -17.88 8.58 -0.87
N SER A 400 -16.57 8.51 -0.59
CA SER A 400 -15.54 9.27 -1.31
C SER A 400 -15.02 8.59 -2.58
N ILE A 401 -15.38 7.33 -2.83
CA ILE A 401 -14.88 6.52 -3.95
C ILE A 401 -16.02 5.89 -4.75
N PRO A 402 -15.89 5.75 -6.08
CA PRO A 402 -16.87 5.02 -6.90
C PRO A 402 -16.93 3.54 -6.51
N VAL A 403 -18.12 2.94 -6.58
CA VAL A 403 -18.34 1.50 -6.33
C VAL A 403 -17.51 0.60 -7.25
N SER A 404 -17.18 1.07 -8.45
CA SER A 404 -16.32 0.37 -9.41
C SER A 404 -14.82 0.40 -9.06
N SER A 405 -14.42 1.18 -8.05
CA SER A 405 -13.02 1.24 -7.62
C SER A 405 -12.63 -0.02 -6.87
N GLU A 406 -11.43 -0.56 -7.15
CA GLU A 406 -10.85 -1.66 -6.37
C GLU A 406 -10.77 -1.34 -4.86
N SER A 407 -10.55 -0.06 -4.52
CA SER A 407 -10.51 0.38 -3.12
C SER A 407 -11.86 0.27 -2.41
N TYR A 408 -12.98 0.27 -3.15
CA TYR A 408 -14.32 0.16 -2.56
C TYR A 408 -14.50 -1.18 -1.86
N SER A 409 -14.09 -2.28 -2.49
CA SER A 409 -14.17 -3.61 -1.90
C SER A 409 -13.43 -3.68 -0.57
N ARG A 410 -12.21 -3.13 -0.49
CA ARG A 410 -11.42 -3.14 0.74
C ARG A 410 -12.11 -2.39 1.89
N VAL A 411 -12.62 -1.18 1.64
CA VAL A 411 -13.32 -0.39 2.66
C VAL A 411 -14.64 -1.04 3.06
N ALA A 412 -15.38 -1.62 2.10
CA ALA A 412 -16.62 -2.33 2.38
C ALA A 412 -16.39 -3.55 3.29
N LEU A 413 -15.34 -4.35 3.04
CA LEU A 413 -14.98 -5.49 3.89
C LEU A 413 -14.60 -5.05 5.33
N SER A 414 -13.85 -3.96 5.48
CA SER A 414 -13.60 -3.34 6.78
C SER A 414 -14.90 -2.94 7.50
N THR A 415 -15.81 -2.28 6.77
CA THR A 415 -17.12 -1.88 7.30
C THR A 415 -17.93 -3.08 7.78
N ILE A 416 -17.99 -4.15 6.98
CA ILE A 416 -18.68 -5.39 7.34
C ILE A 416 -18.10 -5.99 8.63
N SER A 417 -16.76 -6.04 8.73
CA SER A 417 -16.08 -6.51 9.94
C SER A 417 -16.42 -5.68 11.18
N LEU A 418 -16.48 -4.35 11.05
CA LEU A 418 -16.86 -3.45 12.15
C LEU A 418 -18.33 -3.59 12.55
N LEU A 419 -19.24 -3.79 11.59
CA LEU A 419 -20.66 -4.06 11.88
C LEU A 419 -20.83 -5.36 12.66
N CYS A 420 -20.16 -6.44 12.23
CA CYS A 420 -20.16 -7.70 12.96
C CYS A 420 -19.58 -7.54 14.37
N LEU A 421 -18.46 -6.84 14.53
CA LEU A 421 -17.83 -6.57 15.83
C LEU A 421 -18.75 -5.76 16.75
N ARG A 422 -19.47 -4.77 16.19
CA ARG A 422 -20.41 -3.93 16.93
C ARG A 422 -21.60 -4.73 17.44
N TYR A 423 -22.14 -5.60 16.59
CA TYR A 423 -23.17 -6.54 17.02
C TYR A 423 -22.67 -7.48 18.12
N GLU A 424 -21.51 -8.13 17.93
CA GLU A 424 -20.93 -9.06 18.93
C GLU A 424 -20.70 -8.39 20.29
N THR A 425 -20.39 -7.09 20.27
CA THR A 425 -20.16 -6.27 21.46
C THR A 425 -21.44 -5.89 22.19
N PHE A 426 -22.37 -5.24 21.49
CA PHE A 426 -23.55 -4.63 22.13
C PHE A 426 -24.75 -5.57 22.17
N GLN A 427 -24.70 -6.68 21.42
CA GLN A 427 -25.82 -7.59 21.20
C GLN A 427 -27.09 -6.81 20.84
N SER A 428 -26.99 -5.93 19.83
CA SER A 428 -28.11 -5.07 19.46
C SER A 428 -29.35 -5.92 19.16
N PRO A 429 -30.47 -5.72 19.87
CA PRO A 429 -31.62 -6.61 19.80
C PRO A 429 -32.38 -6.54 18.47
N ASP A 430 -32.11 -5.51 17.65
CA ASP A 430 -32.73 -5.34 16.33
C ASP A 430 -31.97 -6.05 15.21
N GLY A 431 -30.74 -6.52 15.44
CA GLY A 431 -29.91 -7.17 14.43
C GLY A 431 -29.58 -6.28 13.22
N GLU A 432 -29.74 -4.95 13.31
CA GLU A 432 -29.62 -4.04 12.16
C GLU A 432 -28.23 -4.11 11.51
N ASP A 433 -27.19 -4.24 12.33
CA ASP A 433 -25.81 -4.37 11.88
C ASP A 433 -25.57 -5.65 11.08
N LEU A 434 -26.18 -6.75 11.50
CA LEU A 434 -26.05 -8.03 10.81
C LEU A 434 -26.77 -8.04 9.47
N GLU A 435 -27.93 -7.38 9.39
CA GLU A 435 -28.65 -7.20 8.13
C GLU A 435 -27.82 -6.35 7.15
N LYS A 436 -27.30 -5.21 7.62
CA LYS A 436 -26.41 -4.35 6.81
C LYS A 436 -25.14 -5.08 6.35
N ALA A 437 -24.51 -5.84 7.24
CA ALA A 437 -23.32 -6.63 6.95
C ALA A 437 -23.59 -7.71 5.89
N ALA A 438 -24.69 -8.46 6.02
CA ALA A 438 -25.10 -9.48 5.06
C ALA A 438 -25.48 -8.87 3.70
N MET A 439 -26.24 -7.77 3.69
CA MET A 439 -26.61 -7.06 2.46
C MET A 439 -25.38 -6.53 1.73
N LEU A 440 -24.50 -5.80 2.41
CA LEU A 440 -23.31 -5.22 1.80
C LEU A 440 -22.36 -6.30 1.25
N SER A 441 -22.21 -7.41 1.97
CA SER A 441 -21.42 -8.56 1.50
C SER A 441 -22.02 -9.19 0.24
N GLN A 442 -23.35 -9.30 0.17
CA GLN A 442 -24.07 -9.86 -0.97
C GLN A 442 -23.99 -8.95 -2.20
N GLU A 443 -24.18 -7.65 -2.02
CA GLU A 443 -24.03 -6.65 -3.08
C GLU A 443 -22.61 -6.69 -3.65
N LEU A 444 -21.61 -6.70 -2.78
CA LEU A 444 -20.21 -6.78 -3.18
C LEU A 444 -19.94 -8.06 -3.97
N LEU A 445 -20.39 -9.22 -3.49
CA LEU A 445 -20.23 -10.50 -4.18
C LEU A 445 -20.90 -10.50 -5.56
N SER A 446 -22.08 -9.88 -5.68
CA SER A 446 -22.82 -9.80 -6.94
C SER A 446 -22.19 -8.86 -7.97
N ALA A 447 -21.44 -7.86 -7.51
CA ALA A 447 -20.76 -6.88 -8.35
C ALA A 447 -19.37 -7.36 -8.85
N LEU A 448 -18.82 -8.42 -8.25
CA LEU A 448 -17.52 -8.95 -8.64
C LEU A 448 -17.59 -9.67 -10.00
N PRO A 449 -16.63 -9.42 -10.92
CA PRO A 449 -16.44 -10.27 -12.10
C PRO A 449 -16.13 -11.71 -11.70
N ALA A 450 -16.59 -12.68 -12.49
CA ALA A 450 -16.27 -14.08 -12.25
C ALA A 450 -14.75 -14.32 -12.22
N GLY A 451 -14.26 -15.01 -11.19
CA GLY A 451 -12.83 -15.29 -11.00
C GLY A 451 -12.03 -14.14 -10.40
N ASN A 452 -12.68 -13.14 -9.80
CA ASN A 452 -12.00 -12.06 -9.10
C ASN A 452 -11.19 -12.59 -7.88
N ALA A 453 -9.94 -12.15 -7.72
CA ALA A 453 -9.04 -12.59 -6.66
C ALA A 453 -9.55 -12.33 -5.23
N ASN A 454 -10.43 -11.32 -5.06
CA ASN A 454 -11.03 -10.93 -3.78
C ASN A 454 -12.32 -11.70 -3.47
N GLU A 455 -12.88 -12.48 -4.41
CA GLU A 455 -14.12 -13.25 -4.19
C GLU A 455 -14.08 -14.09 -2.88
N PRO A 456 -13.00 -14.83 -2.56
CA PRO A 456 -12.93 -15.59 -1.31
C PRO A 456 -13.02 -14.71 -0.06
N ASP A 457 -12.43 -13.51 -0.09
CA ASP A 457 -12.45 -12.61 1.06
C ASP A 457 -13.84 -11.98 1.27
N VAL A 458 -14.58 -11.72 0.19
CA VAL A 458 -15.99 -11.32 0.26
C VAL A 458 -16.86 -12.44 0.80
N VAL A 459 -16.68 -13.68 0.31
CA VAL A 459 -17.41 -14.84 0.82
C VAL A 459 -17.13 -15.06 2.30
N HIS A 460 -15.88 -14.94 2.75
CA HIS A 460 -15.52 -15.01 4.17
C HIS A 460 -16.35 -14.05 5.04
N HIS A 461 -16.45 -12.78 4.64
CA HIS A 461 -17.22 -11.77 5.37
C HIS A 461 -18.73 -12.04 5.29
N LEU A 462 -19.23 -12.52 4.15
CA LEU A 462 -20.62 -12.93 3.99
C LEU A 462 -20.98 -14.07 4.95
N VAL A 463 -20.20 -15.16 4.97
CA VAL A 463 -20.50 -16.33 5.82
C VAL A 463 -20.38 -15.99 7.31
N LYS A 464 -19.47 -15.10 7.70
CA LYS A 464 -19.41 -14.59 9.08
C LYS A 464 -20.69 -13.82 9.44
N SER A 465 -21.11 -12.91 8.57
CA SER A 465 -22.33 -12.11 8.76
C SER A 465 -23.58 -12.99 8.85
N LEU A 466 -23.71 -13.97 7.96
CA LEU A 466 -24.80 -14.94 7.94
C LEU A 466 -24.79 -15.87 9.16
N LEU A 467 -23.62 -16.31 9.63
CA LEU A 467 -23.51 -17.14 10.84
C LEU A 467 -24.08 -16.38 12.05
N LEU A 468 -23.66 -15.12 12.23
CA LEU A 468 -24.14 -14.28 13.33
C LEU A 468 -25.63 -13.98 13.20
N ARG A 469 -26.12 -13.66 11.99
CA ARG A 469 -27.54 -13.37 11.73
C ARG A 469 -28.43 -14.60 11.96
N GLY A 470 -27.98 -15.75 11.48
CA GLY A 470 -28.63 -17.03 11.71
C GLY A 470 -28.72 -17.37 13.19
N GLN A 471 -27.65 -17.16 13.96
CA GLN A 471 -27.65 -17.37 15.42
C GLN A 471 -28.56 -16.39 16.16
N HIS A 472 -28.59 -15.10 15.76
CA HIS A 472 -29.45 -14.09 16.36
C HIS A 472 -30.94 -14.38 16.14
N ASN A 473 -31.32 -14.67 14.88
CA ASN A 473 -32.72 -14.82 14.48
C ASN A 473 -33.22 -16.27 14.59
N ASN A 474 -32.37 -17.22 14.96
CA ASN A 474 -32.60 -18.66 14.80
C ASN A 474 -32.98 -19.04 13.35
N ASP A 475 -32.35 -18.39 12.37
CA ASP A 475 -32.60 -18.65 10.95
C ASP A 475 -31.76 -19.84 10.45
N VAL A 476 -32.44 -20.98 10.32
CA VAL A 476 -31.85 -22.23 9.82
C VAL A 476 -31.38 -22.09 8.36
N SER A 477 -32.01 -21.23 7.55
CA SER A 477 -31.63 -21.00 6.16
C SER A 477 -30.26 -20.32 6.07
N ASP A 478 -30.00 -19.34 6.91
CA ASP A 478 -28.70 -18.66 6.96
C ASP A 478 -27.59 -19.63 7.38
N ILE A 479 -27.81 -20.42 8.43
CA ILE A 479 -26.83 -21.42 8.88
C ILE A 479 -26.60 -22.50 7.82
N GLN A 480 -27.65 -22.96 7.14
CA GLN A 480 -27.50 -23.92 6.05
C GLN A 480 -26.69 -23.32 4.90
N ARG A 481 -26.94 -22.07 4.54
CA ARG A 481 -26.20 -21.36 3.50
C ARG A 481 -24.72 -21.19 3.84
N VAL A 482 -24.38 -20.93 5.10
CA VAL A 482 -22.99 -20.89 5.57
C VAL A 482 -22.30 -22.24 5.34
N ILE A 483 -22.98 -23.34 5.70
CA ILE A 483 -22.44 -24.70 5.52
C ILE A 483 -22.25 -25.00 4.04
N ASP A 484 -23.25 -24.75 3.21
CA ASP A 484 -23.24 -25.07 1.78
C ASP A 484 -22.12 -24.30 1.04
N GLU A 485 -21.97 -22.98 1.28
CA GLU A 485 -20.95 -22.16 0.62
C GLU A 485 -19.52 -22.57 1.00
N LEU A 486 -19.29 -22.92 2.27
CA LEU A 486 -17.96 -23.29 2.76
C LEU A 486 -17.60 -24.74 2.41
N GLU A 487 -18.55 -25.69 2.47
CA GLU A 487 -18.31 -27.08 2.05
C GLU A 487 -18.02 -27.16 0.55
N ALA A 488 -18.80 -26.46 -0.29
CA ALA A 488 -18.63 -26.49 -1.74
C ALA A 488 -17.28 -25.92 -2.22
N ARG A 489 -16.61 -25.11 -1.38
CA ARG A 489 -15.39 -24.37 -1.74
C ARG A 489 -14.23 -24.65 -0.78
N MET A 490 -14.29 -25.74 -0.03
CA MET A 490 -13.30 -26.04 1.02
C MET A 490 -11.87 -26.10 0.48
N ASP A 491 -11.67 -26.64 -0.73
CA ASP A 491 -10.35 -26.73 -1.37
C ASP A 491 -9.78 -25.36 -1.80
N VAL A 492 -10.66 -24.36 -1.98
CA VAL A 492 -10.27 -22.98 -2.28
C VAL A 492 -9.90 -22.23 -1.01
N PHE A 493 -10.64 -22.43 0.08
CA PHE A 493 -10.42 -21.73 1.33
C PHE A 493 -9.26 -22.29 2.15
N ALA A 494 -9.18 -23.61 2.32
CA ALA A 494 -8.21 -24.25 3.21
C ALA A 494 -6.73 -23.84 2.99
N PRO A 495 -6.23 -23.68 1.74
CA PRO A 495 -4.83 -23.28 1.52
C PRO A 495 -4.56 -21.77 1.62
N ARG A 496 -5.60 -20.93 1.76
CA ARG A 496 -5.44 -19.46 1.86
C ARG A 496 -5.06 -19.05 3.28
N TRP A 497 -4.52 -17.84 3.40
CA TRP A 497 -4.12 -17.25 4.68
C TRP A 497 -5.27 -17.15 5.70
N ASN A 498 -6.52 -16.95 5.22
CA ASN A 498 -7.73 -16.94 6.04
C ASN A 498 -8.47 -18.30 6.08
N GLY A 499 -7.87 -19.37 5.56
CA GLY A 499 -8.48 -20.69 5.47
C GLY A 499 -8.87 -21.28 6.82
N ALA A 500 -8.03 -21.09 7.84
CA ALA A 500 -8.32 -21.53 9.20
C ALA A 500 -9.59 -20.88 9.76
N GLU A 501 -9.77 -19.58 9.55
CA GLU A 501 -10.95 -18.85 10.02
C GLU A 501 -12.23 -19.32 9.29
N CYS A 502 -12.17 -19.54 7.97
CA CYS A 502 -13.30 -20.12 7.24
C CYS A 502 -13.69 -21.52 7.77
N LEU A 503 -12.70 -22.37 8.09
CA LEU A 503 -12.98 -23.68 8.70
C LEU A 503 -13.57 -23.56 10.10
N ARG A 504 -13.15 -22.57 10.89
CA ARG A 504 -13.76 -22.25 12.20
C ARG A 504 -15.21 -21.83 12.05
N ILE A 505 -15.53 -20.96 11.08
CA ILE A 505 -16.91 -20.54 10.78
C ILE A 505 -17.76 -21.75 10.36
N LEU A 506 -17.24 -22.63 9.50
CA LEU A 506 -17.94 -23.86 9.09
C LEU A 506 -18.21 -24.78 10.30
N SER A 507 -17.20 -24.99 11.15
CA SER A 507 -17.35 -25.75 12.39
C SER A 507 -18.42 -25.14 13.32
N ALA A 508 -18.43 -23.81 13.46
CA ALA A 508 -19.44 -23.09 14.23
C ALA A 508 -20.85 -23.22 13.63
N GLY A 509 -20.98 -23.24 12.30
CA GLY A 509 -22.23 -23.50 11.59
C GLY A 509 -22.79 -24.89 11.92
N HIS A 510 -21.96 -25.93 11.78
CA HIS A 510 -22.34 -27.29 12.16
C HIS A 510 -22.68 -27.43 13.65
N ARG A 511 -21.90 -26.81 14.54
CA ARG A 511 -22.19 -26.79 15.99
C ARG A 511 -23.53 -26.12 16.28
N THR A 512 -23.86 -25.02 15.60
CA THR A 512 -25.15 -24.32 15.74
C THR A 512 -26.31 -25.24 15.29
N LYS A 513 -26.16 -25.90 14.13
CA LYS A 513 -27.11 -26.91 13.64
C LYS A 513 -27.31 -28.06 14.63
N PHE A 514 -26.23 -28.61 15.19
CA PHE A 514 -26.32 -29.64 16.22
C PHE A 514 -27.11 -29.16 17.45
N ARG A 515 -26.86 -27.94 17.94
CA ARG A 515 -27.60 -27.41 19.10
C ARG A 515 -29.10 -27.28 18.85
N TRP A 516 -29.52 -27.10 17.59
CA TRP A 516 -30.93 -26.99 17.22
C TRP A 516 -31.57 -28.34 16.85
N SER A 517 -30.87 -29.23 16.14
CA SER A 517 -31.43 -30.51 15.65
C SER A 517 -31.12 -31.71 16.56
N LEU A 518 -30.06 -31.61 17.38
CA LEU A 518 -29.48 -32.70 18.18
C LEU A 518 -28.98 -33.90 17.37
N GLU A 519 -28.73 -33.72 16.07
CA GLU A 519 -28.18 -34.75 15.18
C GLU A 519 -26.67 -34.87 15.38
N SER A 520 -26.20 -36.04 15.82
CA SER A 520 -24.79 -36.29 16.13
C SER A 520 -23.84 -36.05 14.95
N ASP A 521 -24.31 -36.27 13.72
CA ASP A 521 -23.49 -36.11 12.51
C ASP A 521 -22.96 -34.68 12.38
N HIS A 522 -23.75 -33.68 12.75
CA HIS A 522 -23.31 -32.28 12.77
C HIS A 522 -22.28 -32.00 13.87
N ALA A 523 -22.41 -32.63 15.04
CA ALA A 523 -21.42 -32.51 16.10
C ALA A 523 -20.09 -33.15 15.70
N ASP A 524 -20.12 -34.34 15.11
CA ASP A 524 -18.91 -35.06 14.67
C ASP A 524 -18.22 -34.31 13.52
N ARG A 525 -19.00 -33.78 12.58
CA ARG A 525 -18.48 -32.96 11.47
C ARG A 525 -17.83 -31.67 11.95
N ALA A 526 -18.42 -30.98 12.93
CA ALA A 526 -17.84 -29.79 13.53
C ALA A 526 -16.45 -30.07 14.15
N LEU A 527 -16.30 -31.20 14.83
CA LEU A 527 -15.04 -31.64 15.42
C LEU A 527 -14.01 -32.04 14.35
N GLU A 528 -14.42 -32.77 13.32
CA GLU A 528 -13.53 -33.14 12.22
C GLU A 528 -12.91 -31.90 11.55
N ILE A 529 -13.75 -30.89 11.29
CA ILE A 529 -13.32 -29.65 10.63
C ILE A 529 -12.36 -28.84 11.50
N ILE A 530 -12.62 -28.72 12.81
CA ILE A 530 -11.71 -27.95 13.68
C ILE A 530 -10.35 -28.63 13.82
N LEU A 531 -10.32 -29.96 13.88
CA LEU A 531 -9.06 -30.72 13.93
C LEU A 531 -8.31 -30.62 12.61
N LYS A 532 -9.02 -30.61 11.47
CA LYS A 532 -8.43 -30.30 10.16
C LYS A 532 -7.83 -28.89 10.15
N ALA A 533 -8.56 -27.88 10.61
CA ALA A 533 -8.04 -26.50 10.71
C ALA A 533 -6.76 -26.46 11.56
N LEU A 534 -6.78 -27.09 12.74
CA LEU A 534 -5.61 -27.12 13.62
C LEU A 534 -4.40 -27.83 13.00
N SER A 535 -4.62 -28.84 12.14
CA SER A 535 -3.54 -29.52 11.42
C SER A 535 -2.87 -28.66 10.34
N LEU A 536 -3.57 -27.63 9.86
CA LEU A 536 -3.09 -26.69 8.84
C LEU A 536 -2.31 -25.51 9.44
N VAL A 537 -2.54 -25.20 10.72
CA VAL A 537 -1.97 -24.00 11.38
C VAL A 537 -0.78 -24.36 12.28
N ARG A 538 0.37 -23.73 12.03
CA ARG A 538 1.63 -23.97 12.76
C ARG A 538 1.70 -23.21 14.09
N PRO A 539 2.48 -23.69 15.08
CA PRO A 539 2.80 -22.93 16.29
C PRO A 539 3.27 -21.52 15.99
N GLY A 540 2.80 -20.53 16.76
CA GLY A 540 3.13 -19.11 16.59
C GLY A 540 2.26 -18.35 15.59
N GLN A 541 1.38 -19.01 14.82
CA GLN A 541 0.38 -18.33 13.98
C GLN A 541 -0.85 -17.91 14.79
N ARG A 542 -1.43 -16.76 14.47
CA ARG A 542 -2.56 -16.16 15.21
C ARG A 542 -3.77 -17.08 15.30
N GLU A 543 -4.06 -17.77 14.21
CA GLU A 543 -5.26 -18.58 14.06
C GLU A 543 -5.19 -19.85 14.92
N ARG A 544 -3.99 -20.26 15.34
CA ARG A 544 -3.77 -21.54 16.02
C ARG A 544 -4.44 -21.58 17.39
N TYR A 545 -4.21 -20.55 18.20
CA TYR A 545 -4.80 -20.52 19.54
C TYR A 545 -6.32 -20.50 19.45
N GLN A 546 -6.90 -19.85 18.44
CA GLN A 546 -8.35 -19.81 18.25
C GLN A 546 -8.90 -21.18 17.87
N CYS A 547 -8.22 -21.93 16.98
CA CYS A 547 -8.57 -23.32 16.70
C CYS A 547 -8.46 -24.21 17.95
N LEU A 548 -7.45 -24.00 18.80
CA LEU A 548 -7.28 -24.72 20.06
C LEU A 548 -8.45 -24.43 21.03
N ILE A 549 -8.87 -23.17 21.16
CA ILE A 549 -10.01 -22.76 22.00
C ILE A 549 -11.34 -23.32 21.47
N ASP A 550 -11.56 -23.30 20.16
CA ASP A 550 -12.76 -23.87 19.54
C ASP A 550 -12.82 -25.40 19.72
N ALA A 551 -11.69 -26.09 19.55
CA ALA A 551 -11.57 -27.52 19.82
C ALA A 551 -11.85 -27.82 21.30
N ALA A 552 -11.26 -27.05 22.22
CA ALA A 552 -11.53 -27.17 23.65
C ALA A 552 -13.03 -27.00 23.95
N THR A 553 -13.69 -26.05 23.30
CA THR A 553 -15.13 -25.79 23.48
C THR A 553 -15.98 -26.95 22.95
N LEU A 554 -15.62 -27.54 21.81
CA LEU A 554 -16.32 -28.72 21.29
C LEU A 554 -16.19 -29.93 22.22
N TYR A 555 -15.01 -30.17 22.80
CA TYR A 555 -14.80 -31.27 23.74
C TYR A 555 -15.60 -31.16 25.06
N ILE A 556 -16.19 -30.00 25.36
CA ILE A 556 -17.08 -29.81 26.51
C ILE A 556 -18.55 -29.60 26.13
N GLU A 557 -18.85 -29.63 24.83
CA GLU A 557 -20.22 -29.52 24.31
C GLU A 557 -21.07 -30.68 24.87
N LYS A 558 -22.24 -30.35 25.44
CA LYS A 558 -23.13 -31.35 26.03
C LYS A 558 -23.83 -32.15 24.93
N GLY A 559 -24.11 -33.43 25.21
CA GLY A 559 -24.86 -34.30 24.29
C GLY A 559 -24.03 -34.91 23.16
N THR A 560 -22.72 -34.68 23.14
CA THR A 560 -21.81 -35.28 22.15
C THR A 560 -21.16 -36.55 22.70
N GLN A 561 -20.88 -37.51 21.81
CA GLN A 561 -20.22 -38.78 22.17
C GLN A 561 -18.73 -38.63 22.49
N TYR A 562 -18.10 -37.57 21.98
CA TYR A 562 -16.67 -37.29 22.13
C TYR A 562 -16.36 -36.37 23.31
N ARG A 563 -17.35 -36.02 24.15
CA ARG A 563 -17.18 -35.09 25.27
C ARG A 563 -16.05 -35.57 26.20
N ASN A 564 -15.00 -34.75 26.32
CA ASN A 564 -13.82 -35.04 27.12
C ASN A 564 -13.28 -33.76 27.80
N PRO A 565 -13.77 -33.44 29.01
CA PRO A 565 -13.29 -32.33 29.85
C PRO A 565 -11.77 -32.24 30.03
N SER A 566 -11.10 -33.37 30.25
CA SER A 566 -9.65 -33.39 30.49
C SER A 566 -8.88 -32.98 29.25
N LEU A 567 -9.29 -33.49 28.08
CA LEU A 567 -8.69 -33.13 26.80
C LEU A 567 -8.95 -31.66 26.46
N SER A 568 -10.14 -31.14 26.77
CA SER A 568 -10.44 -29.71 26.63
C SER A 568 -9.46 -28.83 27.40
N LEU A 569 -9.14 -29.16 28.66
CA LEU A 569 -8.14 -28.43 29.44
C LEU A 569 -6.73 -28.52 28.85
N GLU A 570 -6.36 -29.64 28.22
CA GLU A 570 -5.10 -29.78 27.48
C GLU A 570 -5.04 -28.83 26.28
N TYR A 571 -6.14 -28.72 25.51
CA TYR A 571 -6.25 -27.74 24.43
C TYR A 571 -6.13 -26.30 24.94
N VAL A 572 -6.74 -25.97 26.08
CA VAL A 572 -6.60 -24.64 26.72
C VAL A 572 -5.15 -24.38 27.14
N ALA A 573 -4.49 -25.36 27.76
CA ALA A 573 -3.07 -25.24 28.16
C ALA A 573 -2.16 -25.02 26.96
N ASN A 574 -2.41 -25.74 25.86
CA ASN A 574 -1.70 -25.56 24.60
C ASN A 574 -1.96 -24.17 23.99
N ALA A 575 -3.20 -23.67 24.05
CA ALA A 575 -3.54 -22.33 23.55
C ALA A 575 -2.81 -21.24 24.35
N LEU A 576 -2.73 -21.38 25.67
CA LEU A 576 -2.01 -20.45 26.55
C LEU A 576 -0.50 -20.51 26.32
N SER A 577 0.05 -21.69 26.03
CA SER A 577 1.48 -21.91 25.82
C SER A 577 1.96 -21.59 24.39
N ASP A 578 1.06 -21.26 23.47
CA ASP A 578 1.41 -20.94 22.09
C ASP A 578 2.26 -19.65 22.01
N ASP A 579 3.19 -19.57 21.07
CA ASP A 579 4.19 -18.49 20.95
C ASP A 579 3.65 -17.25 20.21
N HIS A 580 2.32 -17.14 20.07
CA HIS A 580 1.71 -16.02 19.37
C HIS A 580 1.71 -14.71 20.21
N ARG A 581 1.99 -13.58 19.56
CA ARG A 581 2.20 -12.26 20.21
C ARG A 581 0.96 -11.68 20.92
N ASP A 582 -0.24 -12.15 20.58
CA ASP A 582 -1.51 -11.75 21.22
C ASP A 582 -1.79 -12.56 22.50
N VAL A 583 -1.17 -12.15 23.61
CA VAL A 583 -1.37 -12.76 24.94
C VAL A 583 -2.81 -12.58 25.43
N ARG A 584 -3.42 -11.43 25.16
CA ARG A 584 -4.73 -11.03 25.68
C ARG A 584 -5.83 -11.94 25.16
N SER A 585 -5.91 -12.15 23.85
CA SER A 585 -6.95 -12.99 23.26
C SER A 585 -6.83 -14.45 23.70
N ARG A 586 -5.60 -14.95 23.93
CA ARG A 586 -5.35 -16.29 24.50
C ARG A 586 -5.91 -16.41 25.91
N LEU A 587 -5.68 -15.41 26.76
CA LEU A 587 -6.23 -15.38 28.12
C LEU A 587 -7.75 -15.30 28.11
N GLN A 588 -8.34 -14.44 27.28
CA GLN A 588 -9.80 -14.31 27.16
C GLN A 588 -10.46 -15.60 26.67
N GLY A 589 -9.88 -16.26 25.66
CA GLY A 589 -10.36 -17.55 25.17
C GLY A 589 -10.28 -18.64 26.24
N ALA A 590 -9.17 -18.70 26.99
CA ALA A 590 -9.03 -19.63 28.11
C ALA A 590 -10.06 -19.37 29.22
N ILE A 591 -10.26 -18.10 29.60
CA ILE A 591 -11.28 -17.70 30.58
C ILE A 591 -12.68 -18.10 30.11
N HIS A 592 -12.99 -17.94 28.82
CA HIS A 592 -14.28 -18.34 28.27
C HIS A 592 -14.54 -19.85 28.46
N VAL A 593 -13.57 -20.71 28.11
CA VAL A 593 -13.70 -22.15 28.31
C VAL A 593 -13.84 -22.51 29.80
N LEU A 594 -13.07 -21.84 30.67
CA LEU A 594 -13.16 -22.03 32.12
C LEU A 594 -14.52 -21.59 32.69
N ASN A 595 -15.12 -20.52 32.16
CA ASN A 595 -16.46 -20.09 32.55
C ASN A 595 -17.51 -21.14 32.13
N ILE A 596 -17.39 -21.73 30.94
CA ILE A 596 -18.26 -22.85 30.53
C ILE A 596 -18.11 -24.02 31.52
N PHE A 597 -16.88 -24.36 31.92
CA PHE A 597 -16.66 -25.37 32.95
C PHE A 597 -17.39 -25.02 34.25
N GLN A 598 -17.24 -23.78 34.73
CA GLN A 598 -17.88 -23.31 35.96
C GLN A 598 -19.41 -23.37 35.88
N GLU A 599 -20.01 -22.92 34.78
CA GLU A 599 -21.46 -22.98 34.55
C GLU A 599 -21.97 -24.42 34.47
N GLN A 600 -21.23 -25.30 33.80
CA GLN A 600 -21.62 -26.71 33.66
C GLN A 600 -21.40 -27.53 34.94
N HIS A 601 -20.49 -27.11 35.81
CA HIS A 601 -20.16 -27.74 37.09
C HIS A 601 -20.67 -26.97 38.33
N ASN A 602 -21.51 -25.95 38.15
CA ASN A 602 -22.23 -25.34 39.26
C ASN A 602 -23.10 -26.42 39.93
N ASP A 603 -22.59 -26.90 41.05
CA ASP A 603 -23.12 -28.00 41.83
C ASP A 603 -24.46 -27.59 42.49
N PRO A 604 -25.58 -28.30 42.25
CA PRO A 604 -26.84 -28.04 42.96
C PRO A 604 -26.69 -28.13 44.48
N PHE A 605 -25.64 -28.79 44.98
CA PHE A 605 -25.37 -28.98 46.40
C PHE A 605 -24.69 -27.78 47.09
N LEU A 606 -24.22 -26.76 46.37
CA LEU A 606 -23.73 -25.51 46.98
C LEU A 606 -24.81 -24.41 47.08
N ALA A 607 -25.98 -24.61 46.46
CA ALA A 607 -27.12 -23.68 46.51
C ALA A 607 -28.11 -23.97 47.64
N GLY A 608 -27.86 -24.98 48.48
CA GLY A 608 -28.78 -25.44 49.51
C GLY A 608 -28.09 -25.72 50.84
N ASP A 609 -27.77 -24.68 51.60
CA ASP A 609 -27.64 -24.78 53.06
C ASP A 609 -27.95 -23.41 53.73
N ARG A 610 -29.21 -22.99 53.61
CA ARG A 610 -29.89 -22.33 54.73
C ARG A 610 -30.78 -23.37 55.39
N VAL A 611 -30.16 -24.36 56.04
CA VAL A 611 -30.83 -25.13 57.09
C VAL A 611 -31.18 -24.12 58.19
N SER A 612 -32.47 -23.87 58.31
CA SER A 612 -33.09 -23.26 59.48
C SER A 612 -32.62 -24.01 60.73
N THR A 613 -31.68 -23.41 61.46
CA THR A 613 -31.38 -23.75 62.84
C THR A 613 -32.56 -23.27 63.70
N GLN A 614 -33.57 -24.12 63.85
CA GLN A 614 -34.52 -24.04 64.96
C GLN A 614 -34.54 -25.38 65.70
N LEU A 615 -33.61 -25.50 66.64
CA LEU A 615 -33.64 -26.25 67.89
C LEU A 615 -32.79 -25.36 68.82
N GLN A 616 -33.18 -24.90 70.01
CA GLN A 616 -34.30 -25.15 70.90
C GLN A 616 -34.16 -24.06 71.99
N CYS A 617 -35.24 -23.40 72.40
CA CYS A 617 -35.33 -22.80 73.74
C CYS A 617 -36.80 -22.68 74.17
N CYS A 618 -37.11 -23.40 75.26
CA CYS A 618 -38.35 -23.51 76.02
C CYS A 618 -39.46 -24.39 75.42
#